data_AF-A0A4Q7YGC6-F1
#
_entry.id   AF-A0A4Q7YGC6-F1
#
_cell.length_a   1.000
_cell.length_b   1.000
_cell.length_c   1.000
_cell.angle_alpha   90.00
_cell.angle_beta   90.00
_cell.angle_gamma   90.00
#
_symmetry.space_group_name_H-M   'P 1'
#
loop_
_entity.id
_entity.type
_entity.pdbx_description
1 polymer ?
#
loop_
_entity_poly.entity_id
_entity_poly.type
_entity_poly.pdbx_seq_one_letter_code
_entity_poly.pdbx_strand_id
1 'polypeptide(L)'
;MRGTFLAFGIGAGVPAFWGIVAMLLFNLPEGLASRVFWSTVYITCPFWVIEGPSAIILMPLLNGCLYALLAFGAAKGYASLRETQ
;
A
#
# COMPACT_ATOMS: atom_id res chain seq x y z
N MET A 1 19.34 -3.49 -3.04
CA MET A 1 18.88 -3.73 -1.66
C MET A 1 18.38 -2.47 -0.96
N ARG A 2 19.12 -1.34 -0.89
CA ARG A 2 18.63 -0.09 -0.24
C ARG A 2 17.26 0.39 -0.73
N GLY A 3 17.01 0.41 -2.06
CA GLY A 3 15.72 0.82 -2.61
C GLY A 3 14.53 -0.07 -2.22
N THR A 4 14.78 -1.37 -2.00
CA THR A 4 13.76 -2.34 -1.59
C THR A 4 13.33 -2.12 -0.13
N PHE A 5 14.28 -1.81 0.77
CA PHE A 5 13.96 -1.46 2.15
C PHE A 5 13.22 -0.13 2.27
N LEU A 6 13.56 0.84 1.41
CA LEU A 6 12.81 2.10 1.33
C LEU A 6 11.37 1.84 0.87
N ALA A 7 11.18 1.02 -0.16
CA ALA A 7 9.85 0.64 -0.64
C ALA A 7 9.05 -0.11 0.42
N PHE A 8 9.68 -0.97 1.21
CA PHE A 8 9.06 -1.60 2.38
C PHE A 8 8.55 -0.55 3.37
N GLY A 9 9.42 0.38 3.79
CA GLY A 9 9.05 1.42 4.76
C GLY A 9 7.89 2.28 4.28
N ILE A 10 7.92 2.67 3.00
CA ILE A 10 6.82 3.43 2.38
C ILE A 10 5.53 2.59 2.38
N GLY A 11 5.59 1.35 1.90
CA GLY A 11 4.44 0.45 1.85
C GLY A 11 3.83 0.17 3.23
N ALA A 12 4.66 0.03 4.26
CA ALA A 12 4.22 -0.15 5.63
C ALA A 12 3.56 1.10 6.23
N GLY A 13 3.89 2.29 5.72
CA GLY A 13 3.29 3.56 6.13
C GLY A 13 1.95 3.87 5.44
N VAL A 14 1.67 3.28 4.28
CA VAL A 14 0.41 3.51 3.53
C VAL A 14 -0.84 3.22 4.37
N PRO A 15 -0.93 2.13 5.16
CA PRO A 15 -2.08 1.90 6.02
C PRO A 15 -2.29 3.00 7.06
N ALA A 16 -1.20 3.48 7.68
CA ALA A 16 -1.28 4.56 8.65
C ALA A 16 -1.77 5.87 8.00
N PHE A 17 -1.26 6.18 6.81
CA PHE A 17 -1.71 7.33 6.02
C PHE A 17 -3.22 7.27 5.75
N TRP A 18 -3.71 6.17 5.18
CA TRP A 18 -5.13 6.03 4.89
C TRP A 18 -6.00 6.00 6.14
N GLY A 19 -5.48 5.49 7.27
CA GLY A 19 -6.19 5.51 8.55
C GLY A 19 -6.45 6.93 9.04
N ILE A 20 -5.42 7.79 8.96
CA ILE A 20 -5.56 9.22 9.29
C ILE A 20 -6.57 9.89 8.36
N VAL A 21 -6.47 9.65 7.04
CA VAL A 21 -7.39 10.25 6.07
C VAL A 21 -8.83 9.75 6.29
N ALA A 22 -9.04 8.47 6.57
CA ALA A 22 -10.35 7.91 6.87
C ALA A 22 -10.97 8.55 8.13
N MET A 23 -10.16 8.82 9.15
CA MET A 23 -10.62 9.54 10.34
C MET A 23 -11.03 10.98 10.02
N LEU A 24 -10.25 11.69 9.19
CA LEU A 24 -10.60 13.05 8.74
C LEU A 24 -11.88 13.06 7.88
N LEU A 25 -12.11 12.00 7.11
CA LEU A 25 -13.27 11.82 6.24
C LEU A 25 -14.39 11.00 6.89
N PHE A 26 -14.39 10.84 8.21
CA PHE A 26 -15.36 9.98 8.90
C PHE A 26 -16.82 10.40 8.66
N ASN A 27 -17.06 11.68 8.39
CA ASN A 27 -18.38 12.23 8.11
C ASN A 27 -18.68 12.40 6.59
N LEU A 28 -17.88 11.77 5.73
CA LEU A 28 -18.09 11.84 4.28
C LEU A 28 -19.38 11.06 3.92
N PRO A 29 -20.39 11.71 3.32
CA PRO A 29 -21.65 11.05 2.98
C PRO A 29 -21.42 9.94 1.96
N GLU A 30 -22.26 8.89 2.05
CA GLU A 30 -22.24 7.81 1.08
C GLU A 30 -22.59 8.34 -0.31
N GLY A 31 -21.66 8.15 -1.26
CA GLY A 31 -21.81 8.67 -2.60
C GLY A 31 -20.61 8.33 -3.48
N LEU A 32 -20.46 9.03 -4.59
CA LEU A 32 -19.35 8.80 -5.53
C LEU A 32 -17.98 9.01 -4.84
N ALA A 33 -17.85 10.06 -4.03
CA ALA A 33 -16.61 10.40 -3.34
C ALA A 33 -16.17 9.31 -2.36
N SER A 34 -17.09 8.75 -1.55
CA SER A 34 -16.76 7.67 -0.63
C SER A 34 -16.36 6.39 -1.36
N ARG A 35 -17.03 6.06 -2.48
CA ARG A 35 -16.67 4.90 -3.32
C ARG A 35 -15.27 5.04 -3.91
N VAL A 36 -14.92 6.21 -4.44
CA VAL A 36 -13.59 6.48 -5.00
C VAL A 36 -12.53 6.41 -3.90
N PHE A 37 -12.81 6.99 -2.73
CA PHE A 37 -11.92 6.93 -1.57
C PHE A 37 -11.61 5.48 -1.18
N TRP A 38 -12.64 4.68 -0.88
CA TRP A 38 -12.44 3.29 -0.47
C TRP A 38 -11.82 2.44 -1.58
N SER A 39 -12.18 2.66 -2.83
CA SER A 39 -11.53 1.98 -3.97
C SER A 39 -10.04 2.29 -4.02
N THR A 40 -9.64 3.54 -3.78
CA THR A 40 -8.23 3.95 -3.77
C THR A 40 -7.48 3.32 -2.59
N VAL A 41 -8.12 3.25 -1.41
CA VAL A 41 -7.58 2.55 -0.24
C VAL A 41 -7.32 1.08 -0.58
N TYR A 42 -8.30 0.37 -1.14
CA TYR A 42 -8.13 -1.07 -1.46
C TYR A 42 -7.14 -1.34 -2.59
N ILE A 43 -6.97 -0.41 -3.55
CA ILE A 43 -5.96 -0.55 -4.60
C ILE A 43 -4.55 -0.40 -4.02
N THR A 44 -4.34 0.58 -3.14
CA THR A 44 -3.01 0.92 -2.61
C THR A 44 -2.66 0.15 -1.33
N CYS A 45 -3.66 -0.36 -0.63
CA CYS A 45 -3.58 -1.20 0.55
C CYS A 45 -4.62 -2.33 0.47
N PRO A 46 -4.35 -3.40 -0.32
CA PRO A 46 -5.31 -4.50 -0.50
C PRO A 46 -5.59 -5.25 0.80
N PHE A 47 -4.66 -5.21 1.76
CA PHE A 47 -4.79 -5.85 3.07
C PHE A 47 -5.70 -5.08 4.04
N TRP A 48 -6.28 -3.95 3.62
CA TRP A 48 -7.25 -3.19 4.41
C TRP A 48 -8.50 -3.98 4.82
N VAL A 49 -8.77 -5.10 4.15
CA VAL A 49 -9.85 -6.02 4.47
C VAL A 49 -9.58 -6.90 5.71
N ILE A 50 -8.35 -6.91 6.25
CA ILE A 50 -8.02 -7.73 7.41
C ILE A 50 -8.66 -7.10 8.65
N GLU A 51 -9.56 -7.84 9.28
CA GLU A 51 -10.26 -7.41 10.49
C GLU A 51 -9.62 -8.02 11.75
N GLY A 52 -9.90 -7.40 12.89
CA GLY A 52 -9.51 -7.88 14.21
C GLY A 52 -8.18 -7.35 14.74
N PRO A 53 -7.78 -7.77 15.95
CA PRO A 53 -6.63 -7.19 16.65
C PRO A 53 -5.30 -7.37 15.92
N SER A 54 -5.18 -8.41 15.09
CA SER A 54 -3.98 -8.69 14.31
C SER A 54 -3.79 -7.70 13.15
N ALA A 55 -4.85 -7.03 12.68
CA ALA A 55 -4.81 -6.11 11.56
C ALA A 55 -3.80 -4.97 11.77
N ILE A 56 -3.65 -4.49 13.01
CA ILE A 56 -2.75 -3.38 13.36
C ILE A 56 -1.27 -3.70 13.06
N ILE A 57 -0.90 -4.98 13.06
CA ILE A 57 0.46 -5.45 12.73
C ILE A 57 0.50 -6.04 11.33
N LEU A 58 -0.48 -6.87 10.96
CA LEU A 58 -0.47 -7.59 9.69
C LEU A 58 -0.63 -6.63 8.50
N MET A 59 -1.50 -5.62 8.58
CA MET A 59 -1.71 -4.67 7.48
C MET A 59 -0.43 -3.93 7.09
N PRO A 60 0.28 -3.23 8.01
CA PRO A 60 1.51 -2.55 7.65
C PRO A 60 2.61 -3.52 7.21
N LEU A 61 2.73 -4.69 7.85
CA LEU A 61 3.74 -5.66 7.48
C LEU A 61 3.52 -6.21 6.07
N LEU A 62 2.31 -6.68 5.77
CA LEU A 62 1.96 -7.25 4.47
C LEU A 62 2.02 -6.19 3.37
N ASN A 63 1.58 -4.96 3.64
CA ASN A 63 1.65 -3.88 2.66
C ASN A 63 3.10 -3.44 2.40
N GLY A 64 3.94 -3.39 3.43
CA GLY A 64 5.38 -3.19 3.28
C GLY A 64 6.02 -4.28 2.40
N CYS A 65 5.73 -5.55 2.68
CA CYS A 65 6.21 -6.67 1.87
C CYS A 65 5.78 -6.56 0.40
N LEU A 66 4.51 -6.22 0.15
CA LEU A 66 4.00 -6.03 -1.21
C LEU A 66 4.80 -4.97 -1.98
N TYR A 67 5.00 -3.79 -1.40
CA TYR A 67 5.74 -2.71 -2.08
C TYR A 67 7.22 -3.05 -2.27
N ALA A 68 7.83 -3.75 -1.31
CA ALA A 68 9.19 -4.25 -1.45
C ALA A 68 9.33 -5.23 -2.63
N LEU A 69 8.38 -6.16 -2.76
CA LEU A 69 8.35 -7.13 -3.87
C LEU A 69 8.13 -6.43 -5.22
N LEU A 70 7.20 -5.48 -5.29
CA LEU A 70 6.97 -4.68 -6.50
C LEU A 70 8.21 -3.90 -6.90
N ALA A 71 8.86 -3.21 -5.97
CA ALA A 71 10.08 -2.46 -6.24
C ALA A 71 11.24 -3.38 -6.68
N PHE A 72 11.38 -4.55 -6.06
CA PHE A 72 12.37 -5.54 -6.45
C PHE A 72 12.11 -6.08 -7.87
N GLY A 73 10.87 -6.46 -8.16
CA GLY A 73 10.45 -6.95 -9.48
C GLY A 73 10.66 -5.89 -10.56
N ALA A 74 10.26 -4.65 -10.31
CA ALA A 74 10.49 -3.53 -11.22
C ALA A 74 11.98 -3.32 -11.48
N ALA A 75 12.81 -3.27 -10.45
CA ALA A 75 14.26 -3.09 -10.60
C ALA A 75 14.90 -4.22 -11.43
N LYS A 76 14.47 -5.46 -11.25
CA LYS A 76 14.93 -6.61 -12.04
C LYS A 76 14.43 -6.55 -13.49
N GLY A 77 13.17 -6.20 -13.71
CA GLY A 77 12.60 -6.02 -15.04
C GLY A 77 13.33 -4.94 -15.84
N TYR A 78 13.59 -3.77 -15.23
CA TYR A 78 14.35 -2.69 -15.86
C TYR A 78 15.78 -3.10 -16.21
N ALA A 79 16.44 -3.88 -15.34
CA ALA A 79 17.78 -4.39 -15.64
C ALA A 79 17.77 -5.32 -16.87
N SER A 80 16.81 -6.23 -16.95
CA SER A 80 16.67 -7.16 -18.09
C SER A 80 16.37 -6.45 -19.41
N LEU A 81 15.53 -5.41 -19.38
CA LEU A 81 15.25 -4.58 -20.57
C LEU A 81 16.47 -3.78 -21.02
N ARG A 82 17.36 -3.41 -20.10
CA ARG A 82 18.58 -2.67 -20.43
C ARG A 82 19.63 -3.55 -21.11
N GLU A 83 19.70 -4.84 -20.78
CA GLU A 83 20.66 -5.78 -21.38
C GLU A 83 20.29 -6.23 -22.79
N THR A 84 19.04 -5.98 -23.22
CA THR A 84 18.52 -6.32 -24.55
C THR A 84 18.60 -5.17 -25.56
N GLN A 85 19.11 -4.00 -25.14
CA GLN A 85 19.35 -2.81 -25.97
C GLN A 85 20.84 -2.65 -26.22
#